data_AF-A0A3B3XIP5-F1
#
_entry.id   AF-A0A3B3XIP5-F1
#
_cell.length_a   1.000
_cell.length_b   1.000
_cell.length_c   1.000
_cell.angle_alpha   90.00
_cell.angle_beta   90.00
_cell.angle_gamma   90.00
#
_symmetry.space_group_name_H-M   'P 1'
#
loop_
_entity.id
_entity.type
_entity.pdbx_description
1 polymer ?
#
loop_
_entity_poly.entity_id
_entity_poly.type
_entity_poly.pdbx_seq_one_letter_code
_entity_poly.pdbx_strand_id
1 'polypeptide(L)'
;MSGQRGGKSLIITDDEEEEVQDGLNPFSFKEFLRWKNQDQNQDQDQDQNQNQTHRKEEALEWSFQPLVDSASSLCTNKEEEDADEDNRGEETRFSFNPEGGDETPLGQSDASRGRSLIQQMREENSALRRSVRELQRRAELHQSRARRLSEELQQRKHQEEQEAQDLESMVQSVEQNLQLMKRRAVKAESSVSRLKAELQQLQVEVDTLRSENNRLKAAESEVVMTMRQNAQVAAEYLSKSVSHAHSSIRQLLEEAETLRLVSQLLQSIDKISSVQPDGAVAMETVESAP
;
A
#
# COMPACT_ATOMS: atom_id res chain seq x y z
N MET A 1 -38.90 -2.35 -27.26
CA MET A 1 -37.78 -2.86 -26.44
C MET A 1 -37.25 -1.70 -25.60
N SER A 2 -37.57 -1.63 -24.31
CA SER A 2 -36.97 -0.63 -23.41
C SER A 2 -36.40 -1.34 -22.19
N GLY A 3 -35.08 -1.47 -22.15
CA GLY A 3 -34.35 -2.12 -21.06
C GLY A 3 -34.30 -1.22 -19.84
N GLN A 4 -34.91 -1.66 -18.76
CA GLN A 4 -34.87 -1.04 -17.44
C GLN A 4 -33.58 -1.49 -16.75
N ARG A 5 -32.57 -0.62 -16.66
CA ARG A 5 -31.33 -0.90 -15.91
C ARG A 5 -31.63 -0.73 -14.42
N GLY A 6 -31.77 -1.86 -13.72
CA GLY A 6 -31.77 -1.89 -12.26
C GLY A 6 -30.38 -1.58 -11.72
N GLY A 7 -30.22 -0.42 -11.09
CA GLY A 7 -29.06 -0.11 -10.25
C GLY A 7 -29.16 -0.92 -8.97
N LYS A 8 -28.29 -1.91 -8.80
CA LYS A 8 -28.14 -2.65 -7.54
C LYS A 8 -27.21 -1.84 -6.65
N SER A 9 -27.77 -1.18 -5.62
CA SER A 9 -26.98 -0.62 -4.53
C SER A 9 -26.51 -1.77 -3.65
N LEU A 10 -25.18 -1.90 -3.49
CA LEU A 10 -24.56 -2.90 -2.63
C LEU A 10 -24.53 -2.34 -1.21
N ILE A 11 -25.51 -2.72 -0.40
CA ILE A 11 -25.51 -2.47 1.05
C ILE A 11 -24.61 -3.53 1.67
N ILE A 12 -23.41 -3.14 2.08
CA ILE A 12 -22.56 -3.95 2.95
C ILE A 12 -22.94 -3.56 4.38
N THR A 13 -23.54 -4.51 5.09
CA THR A 13 -23.86 -4.40 6.51
C THR A 13 -22.56 -4.22 7.30
N ASP A 14 -22.42 -3.07 7.95
CA ASP A 14 -21.45 -2.85 9.03
C ASP A 14 -21.84 -3.77 10.18
N ASP A 15 -21.03 -4.81 10.40
CA ASP A 15 -21.00 -5.55 11.66
C ASP A 15 -19.62 -5.33 12.29
N GLU A 16 -19.68 -5.03 13.58
CA GLU A 16 -18.63 -4.85 14.58
C GLU A 16 -18.02 -3.44 14.68
N GLU A 17 -18.67 -2.66 15.54
CA GLU A 17 -18.13 -1.52 16.29
C GLU A 17 -16.85 -1.94 17.03
N GLU A 18 -15.68 -1.63 16.47
CA GLU A 18 -14.49 -1.38 17.28
C GLU A 18 -14.33 0.12 17.43
N GLU A 19 -14.53 0.62 18.65
CA GLU A 19 -14.19 1.97 19.09
C GLU A 19 -12.72 2.25 18.72
N VAL A 20 -12.49 2.90 17.58
CA VAL A 20 -11.18 3.43 17.25
C VAL A 20 -10.97 4.63 18.15
N GLN A 21 -10.10 4.47 19.15
CA GLN A 21 -9.58 5.54 19.99
C GLN A 21 -9.12 6.73 19.11
N ASP A 22 -9.99 7.74 19.00
CA ASP A 22 -9.76 9.04 18.34
C ASP A 22 -8.76 9.93 19.11
N GLY A 23 -7.78 9.33 19.77
CA GLY A 23 -6.96 9.98 20.78
C GLY A 23 -5.57 10.45 20.37
N LEU A 24 -5.05 10.11 19.19
CA LEU A 24 -3.61 10.29 18.89
C LEU A 24 -3.31 10.76 17.46
N ASN A 25 -4.18 11.55 16.84
CA ASN A 25 -3.77 12.29 15.64
C ASN A 25 -3.22 13.67 16.06
N PRO A 26 -1.89 13.88 16.05
CA PRO A 26 -1.26 15.16 16.40
C PRO A 26 -1.59 16.30 15.42
N PHE A 27 -2.26 16.00 14.30
CA PHE A 27 -2.77 16.99 13.33
C PHE A 27 -4.30 17.14 13.39
N SER A 28 -4.97 16.64 14.43
CA SER A 28 -6.42 16.80 14.58
C SER A 28 -6.82 18.26 14.84
N PHE A 29 -7.97 18.69 14.32
CA PHE A 29 -8.54 20.01 14.66
C PHE A 29 -8.79 20.18 16.17
N LYS A 30 -9.02 19.08 16.92
CA LYS A 30 -9.11 19.13 18.39
C LYS A 30 -7.76 19.46 19.04
N GLU A 31 -6.65 18.96 18.49
CA GLU A 31 -5.28 19.34 18.89
C GLU A 31 -4.97 20.79 18.50
N PHE A 32 -5.40 21.22 17.32
CA PHE A 32 -5.28 22.62 16.88
C PHE A 32 -6.01 23.60 17.83
N LEU A 33 -7.24 23.27 18.24
CA LEU A 33 -7.96 24.06 19.23
C LEU A 33 -7.30 24.02 20.61
N ARG A 34 -6.75 22.87 21.02
CA ARG A 34 -5.97 22.74 22.27
C ARG A 34 -4.76 23.68 22.26
N TRP A 35 -4.01 23.72 21.16
CA TRP A 35 -2.88 24.63 20.98
C TRP A 35 -3.33 26.10 21.06
N LYS A 36 -4.35 26.48 20.29
CA LYS A 36 -4.84 27.87 20.24
C LYS A 36 -5.33 28.39 21.60
N ASN A 37 -5.88 27.51 22.44
CA ASN A 37 -6.32 27.85 23.78
C ASN A 37 -5.18 27.85 24.82
N GLN A 38 -4.01 27.28 24.49
CA GLN A 38 -2.85 27.24 25.37
C GLN A 38 -2.04 28.53 25.34
N ASP A 39 -2.03 29.24 24.19
CA ASP A 39 -1.40 30.56 24.05
C ASP A 39 -2.12 31.64 24.87
N GLN A 40 -3.43 31.51 25.11
CA GLN A 40 -4.18 32.49 25.93
C GLN A 40 -3.97 32.35 27.45
N ASN A 41 -3.42 31.22 27.92
CA ASN A 41 -3.21 30.97 29.35
C ASN A 41 -1.77 31.21 29.81
N GLN A 42 -0.82 31.53 28.91
CA GLN A 42 0.57 31.83 29.27
C GLN A 42 0.83 33.30 29.64
N ASP A 43 -0.13 34.19 29.38
CA ASP A 43 0.01 35.63 29.66
C ASP A 43 -0.30 36.03 31.12
N GLN A 44 -0.54 35.09 32.03
CA GLN A 44 -0.82 35.39 33.45
C GLN A 44 0.23 34.94 34.47
N ASP A 45 1.25 34.15 34.09
CA ASP A 45 2.24 33.61 35.05
C ASP A 45 3.70 33.93 34.71
N GLN A 46 3.98 35.07 34.08
CA GLN A 46 5.36 35.58 33.91
C GLN A 46 5.65 36.71 34.89
N ASP A 47 5.69 36.39 36.18
CA ASP A 47 6.34 37.24 37.16
C ASP A 47 6.97 36.38 38.26
N GLN A 48 7.89 35.51 37.86
CA GLN A 48 9.07 35.13 38.65
C GLN A 48 10.00 34.22 37.85
N ASN A 49 11.29 34.50 38.01
CA ASN A 49 12.44 33.63 37.72
C ASN A 49 13.15 33.80 36.36
N GLN A 50 13.78 34.97 36.18
CA GLN A 50 14.98 35.07 35.37
C GLN A 50 16.19 34.58 36.19
N ASN A 51 16.66 33.34 35.92
CA ASN A 51 18.09 33.02 35.82
C ASN A 51 18.33 31.51 35.64
N GLN A 52 19.34 31.20 34.83
CA GLN A 52 19.92 29.87 34.55
C GLN A 52 19.02 29.00 33.64
N THR A 53 19.49 28.48 32.50
CA THR A 53 20.79 27.86 32.29
C THR A 53 21.07 27.72 30.79
N HIS A 54 22.22 28.21 30.34
CA HIS A 54 22.91 27.68 29.18
C HIS A 54 23.33 26.22 29.44
N ARG A 55 23.02 25.28 28.54
CA ARG A 55 23.99 24.27 28.06
C ARG A 55 23.43 23.35 26.96
N LYS A 56 24.18 23.37 25.84
CA LYS A 56 24.56 22.26 24.95
C LYS A 56 23.49 21.73 24.00
N GLU A 57 23.67 21.99 22.69
CA GLU A 57 24.27 21.09 21.67
C GLU A 57 23.20 20.07 21.22
N GLU A 58 22.91 19.75 19.96
CA GLU A 58 23.53 19.95 18.66
C GLU A 58 22.54 19.38 17.63
N ALA A 59 22.76 19.68 16.35
CA ALA A 59 22.27 18.96 15.18
C ALA A 59 20.76 19.01 14.88
N LEU A 60 20.39 19.91 13.97
CA LEU A 60 19.85 19.51 12.68
C LEU A 60 20.02 20.66 11.68
N GLU A 61 21.13 20.55 10.98
CA GLU A 61 21.54 21.28 9.80
C GLU A 61 20.49 21.08 8.69
N TRP A 62 19.59 22.05 8.51
CA TRP A 62 18.76 22.14 7.32
C TRP A 62 19.47 23.04 6.31
N SER A 63 20.30 22.40 5.49
CA SER A 63 20.87 22.97 4.28
C SER A 63 19.76 23.34 3.29
N PHE A 64 19.43 24.63 3.21
CA PHE A 64 18.72 25.23 2.09
C PHE A 64 19.67 26.16 1.33
N GLN A 65 20.05 25.76 0.13
CA GLN A 65 20.69 26.65 -0.84
C GLN A 65 19.61 27.26 -1.75
N PRO A 66 19.60 28.58 -2.01
CA PRO A 66 18.78 29.16 -3.04
C PRO A 66 19.52 29.09 -4.38
N LEU A 67 18.99 28.31 -5.33
CA LEU A 67 19.42 28.32 -6.72
C LEU A 67 18.61 29.39 -7.47
N VAL A 68 19.30 30.43 -7.89
CA VAL A 68 18.84 31.38 -8.91
C VAL A 68 18.89 30.68 -10.27
N ASP A 69 17.80 30.76 -11.03
CA ASP A 69 17.83 31.40 -12.35
C ASP A 69 16.42 31.56 -12.93
N SER A 70 16.30 32.64 -13.68
CA SER A 70 15.08 33.25 -14.20
C SER A 70 14.56 32.56 -15.45
N ALA A 71 13.23 32.46 -15.60
CA ALA A 71 12.47 33.08 -16.71
C ALA A 71 11.00 32.65 -16.73
N SER A 72 10.12 33.66 -16.57
CA SER A 72 8.96 33.94 -17.45
C SER A 72 8.01 32.80 -17.85
N SER A 73 6.74 32.88 -17.41
CA SER A 73 5.61 33.11 -18.34
C SER A 73 4.27 33.31 -17.62
N LEU A 74 3.76 34.53 -17.73
CA LEU A 74 2.35 34.97 -17.80
C LEU A 74 1.27 34.26 -16.96
N CYS A 75 0.78 34.96 -15.93
CA CYS A 75 -0.63 34.93 -15.54
C CYS A 75 -1.21 36.33 -15.77
N THR A 76 -2.16 36.43 -16.70
CA THR A 76 -2.91 37.65 -17.00
C THR A 76 -4.07 37.78 -16.03
N ASN A 77 -3.97 38.68 -15.05
CA ASN A 77 -5.13 39.27 -14.40
C ASN A 77 -5.07 40.78 -14.72
N LYS A 78 -5.99 41.21 -15.58
CA LYS A 78 -6.28 42.64 -15.78
C LYS A 78 -7.17 43.06 -14.62
N GLU A 79 -6.60 43.76 -13.67
CA GLU A 79 -7.34 44.67 -12.79
C GLU A 79 -7.04 46.07 -13.32
N GLU A 80 -8.07 46.73 -13.84
CA GLU A 80 -8.00 48.10 -14.29
C GLU A 80 -7.99 49.00 -13.05
N GLU A 81 -6.87 49.70 -12.86
CA GLU A 81 -6.74 50.82 -11.93
C GLU A 81 -7.42 52.04 -12.52
N ASP A 82 -8.62 52.39 -12.03
CA ASP A 82 -9.15 53.74 -12.22
C ASP A 82 -8.45 54.67 -11.21
N ALA A 83 -7.32 55.21 -11.65
CA ALA A 83 -6.64 56.33 -11.04
C ALA A 83 -7.38 57.63 -11.38
N ASP A 84 -8.34 58.04 -10.53
CA ASP A 84 -8.79 59.42 -10.49
C ASP A 84 -8.00 60.16 -9.40
N GLU A 85 -6.79 60.60 -9.78
CA GLU A 85 -6.16 61.76 -9.18
C GLU A 85 -7.00 63.00 -9.49
N ASP A 86 -7.76 63.49 -8.52
CA ASP A 86 -8.19 64.89 -8.53
C ASP A 86 -7.97 65.50 -7.14
N ASN A 87 -6.70 65.55 -6.74
CA ASN A 87 -6.23 66.42 -5.67
C ASN A 87 -5.98 67.83 -6.22
N ARG A 88 -7.06 68.53 -6.59
CA ARG A 88 -6.99 69.97 -6.83
C ARG A 88 -7.33 70.71 -5.53
N GLY A 89 -6.38 70.67 -4.61
CA GLY A 89 -6.35 71.58 -3.46
C GLY A 89 -6.30 73.02 -3.95
N GLU A 90 -7.41 73.74 -3.89
CA GLU A 90 -7.43 75.19 -4.02
C GLU A 90 -6.82 75.81 -2.75
N GLU A 91 -5.49 75.87 -2.71
CA GLU A 91 -4.76 76.81 -1.87
C GLU A 91 -5.11 78.24 -2.31
N THR A 92 -6.05 78.88 -1.62
CA THR A 92 -6.18 80.34 -1.68
C THR A 92 -5.08 80.96 -0.81
N ARG A 93 -3.84 80.94 -1.31
CA ARG A 93 -2.75 81.79 -0.80
C ARG A 93 -2.92 83.19 -1.38
N PHE A 94 -3.64 84.06 -0.68
CA PHE A 94 -3.61 85.49 -0.98
C PHE A 94 -2.45 86.13 -0.20
N SER A 95 -1.41 86.48 -0.93
CA SER A 95 -0.18 87.10 -0.44
C SER A 95 -0.44 88.48 0.17
N PHE A 96 0.20 88.76 1.30
CA PHE A 96 0.29 90.08 1.92
C PHE A 96 1.51 90.86 1.39
N ASN A 97 1.27 92.15 1.11
CA ASN A 97 2.16 93.34 1.22
C ASN A 97 3.15 93.67 0.07
N PRO A 98 3.60 94.96 -0.06
CA PRO A 98 3.09 96.25 0.45
C PRO A 98 3.06 97.42 -0.58
N GLU A 99 2.61 98.58 -0.10
CA GLU A 99 3.08 99.93 -0.45
C GLU A 99 2.35 100.74 -1.55
N GLY A 100 1.95 101.95 -1.18
CA GLY A 100 1.29 102.94 -2.04
C GLY A 100 0.47 103.91 -1.20
N GLY A 101 1.13 104.79 -0.46
CA GLY A 101 0.48 105.96 0.12
C GLY A 101 0.18 106.99 -0.97
N ASP A 102 -1.04 107.51 -0.98
CA ASP A 102 -1.35 108.83 -1.53
C ASP A 102 -2.76 109.27 -1.11
N GLU A 103 -2.82 110.47 -0.52
CA GLU A 103 -3.93 111.42 -0.38
C GLU A 103 -5.35 110.92 -0.03
N THR A 104 -5.73 111.21 1.22
CA THR A 104 -7.11 111.37 1.70
C THR A 104 -7.93 112.37 0.86
N PRO A 105 -9.15 112.04 0.43
CA PRO A 105 -10.21 113.04 0.23
C PRO A 105 -11.32 112.82 1.27
N LEU A 106 -11.46 113.80 2.16
CA LEU A 106 -12.59 113.95 3.07
C LEU A 106 -13.88 114.14 2.24
N GLY A 107 -14.86 113.24 2.39
CA GLY A 107 -16.25 113.48 1.98
C GLY A 107 -16.93 112.39 1.15
N GLN A 108 -17.21 111.22 1.74
CA GLN A 108 -18.27 110.31 1.27
C GLN A 108 -19.05 109.74 2.46
N SER A 109 -20.38 109.86 2.39
CA SER A 109 -21.38 109.56 3.42
C SER A 109 -21.29 108.14 4.01
N ASP A 110 -21.36 107.99 5.35
CA ASP A 110 -21.39 106.70 6.05
C ASP A 110 -22.51 105.73 5.59
N ALA A 111 -23.54 106.26 4.92
CA ALA A 111 -24.66 105.48 4.38
C ALA A 111 -24.34 104.71 3.09
N SER A 112 -23.33 105.10 2.30
CA SER A 112 -22.89 104.35 1.11
C SER A 112 -21.94 103.21 1.49
N ARG A 113 -21.07 103.41 2.48
CA ARG A 113 -20.24 102.34 3.09
C ARG A 113 -21.09 101.25 3.73
N GLY A 114 -22.10 101.62 4.51
CA GLY A 114 -23.04 100.67 5.12
C GLY A 114 -23.82 99.83 4.09
N ARG A 115 -24.25 100.43 2.97
CA ARG A 115 -24.94 99.70 1.89
C ARG A 115 -24.02 98.70 1.17
N SER A 116 -22.77 99.07 0.91
CA SER A 116 -21.79 98.19 0.27
C SER A 116 -21.48 96.96 1.14
N LEU A 117 -21.32 97.15 2.45
CA LEU A 117 -21.07 96.05 3.40
C LEU A 117 -22.27 95.08 3.50
N ILE A 118 -23.50 95.62 3.55
CA ILE A 118 -24.71 94.80 3.59
C ILE A 118 -24.87 93.96 2.32
N GLN A 119 -24.53 94.53 1.15
CA GLN A 119 -24.57 93.81 -0.11
C GLN A 119 -23.53 92.69 -0.17
N GLN A 120 -22.30 92.96 0.26
CA GLN A 120 -21.25 91.95 0.36
C GLN A 120 -21.66 90.79 1.29
N MET A 121 -22.20 91.09 2.47
CA MET A 121 -22.69 90.05 3.39
C MET A 121 -23.81 89.21 2.77
N ARG A 122 -24.68 89.80 1.94
CA ARG A 122 -25.74 89.05 1.24
C ARG A 122 -25.16 88.10 0.19
N GLU A 123 -24.18 88.56 -0.58
CA GLU A 123 -23.50 87.75 -1.59
C GLU A 123 -22.73 86.60 -0.94
N GLU A 124 -21.99 86.87 0.13
CA GLU A 124 -21.31 85.85 0.93
C GLU A 124 -22.30 84.86 1.54
N ASN A 125 -23.42 85.32 2.10
CA ASN A 125 -24.45 84.42 2.63
C ASN A 125 -25.06 83.54 1.53
N SER A 126 -25.25 84.09 0.32
CA SER A 126 -25.70 83.34 -0.84
C SER A 126 -24.66 82.29 -1.28
N ALA A 127 -23.37 82.62 -1.21
CA ALA A 127 -22.27 81.73 -1.56
C ALA A 127 -22.12 80.59 -0.54
N LEU A 128 -22.20 80.91 0.75
CA LEU A 128 -22.19 79.93 1.84
C LEU A 128 -23.37 78.97 1.72
N ARG A 129 -24.58 79.47 1.44
CA ARG A 129 -25.76 78.61 1.22
C ARG A 129 -25.58 77.68 0.01
N ARG A 130 -24.93 78.13 -1.06
CA ARG A 130 -24.59 77.27 -2.21
C ARG A 130 -23.56 76.21 -1.82
N SER A 131 -22.51 76.59 -1.09
CA SER A 131 -21.49 75.66 -0.59
C SER A 131 -22.08 74.59 0.33
N VAL A 132 -22.94 74.97 1.29
CA VAL A 132 -23.64 74.03 2.17
C VAL A 132 -24.48 73.03 1.39
N ARG A 133 -25.24 73.47 0.37
CA ARG A 133 -26.03 72.56 -0.48
C ARG A 133 -25.16 71.60 -1.27
N GLU A 134 -24.03 72.07 -1.77
CA GLU A 134 -23.09 71.24 -2.52
C GLU A 134 -22.41 70.20 -1.62
N LEU A 135 -21.97 70.61 -0.42
CA LEU A 135 -21.45 69.69 0.59
C LEU A 135 -22.50 68.66 1.02
N GLN A 136 -23.77 69.05 1.16
CA GLN A 136 -24.87 68.12 1.46
C GLN A 136 -25.05 67.09 0.34
N ARG A 137 -25.06 67.52 -0.93
CA ARG A 137 -25.14 66.59 -2.07
C ARG A 137 -23.96 65.61 -2.11
N ARG A 138 -22.74 66.11 -1.90
CA ARG A 138 -21.54 65.25 -1.83
C ARG A 138 -21.63 64.26 -0.68
N ALA A 139 -22.08 64.70 0.50
CA ALA A 139 -22.26 63.84 1.66
C ALA A 139 -23.31 62.74 1.40
N GLU A 140 -24.43 63.05 0.74
CA GLU A 140 -25.45 62.07 0.35
C GLU A 140 -24.92 61.04 -0.65
N LEU A 141 -24.11 61.48 -1.63
CA LEU A 141 -23.44 60.59 -2.59
C LEU A 141 -22.44 59.67 -1.88
N HIS A 142 -21.57 60.22 -1.02
CA HIS A 142 -20.64 59.42 -0.22
C HIS A 142 -21.35 58.45 0.71
N GLN A 143 -22.45 58.87 1.34
CA GLN A 143 -23.26 58.00 2.20
C GLN A 143 -23.88 56.86 1.39
N SER A 144 -24.39 57.13 0.19
CA SER A 144 -24.96 56.11 -0.70
C SER A 144 -23.90 55.13 -1.19
N ARG A 145 -22.71 55.62 -1.54
CA ARG A 145 -21.55 54.79 -1.92
C ARG A 145 -21.09 53.92 -0.75
N ALA A 146 -20.96 54.49 0.45
CA ALA A 146 -20.56 53.75 1.64
C ALA A 146 -21.56 52.62 1.98
N ARG A 147 -22.87 52.88 1.85
CA ARG A 147 -23.90 51.84 2.04
C ARG A 147 -23.74 50.70 1.03
N ARG A 148 -23.62 51.02 -0.26
CA ARG A 148 -23.44 50.01 -1.32
C ARG A 148 -22.21 49.14 -1.08
N LEU A 149 -21.07 49.76 -0.81
CA LEU A 149 -19.83 49.03 -0.52
C LEU A 149 -19.96 48.16 0.74
N SER A 150 -20.70 48.61 1.75
CA SER A 150 -20.96 47.82 2.95
C SER A 150 -21.82 46.60 2.66
N GLU A 151 -22.85 46.74 1.82
CA GLU A 151 -23.71 45.63 1.36
C GLU A 151 -22.91 44.63 0.51
N GLU A 152 -22.08 45.12 -0.42
CA GLU A 152 -21.18 44.29 -1.23
C GLU A 152 -20.18 43.50 -0.36
N LEU A 153 -19.57 44.16 0.64
CA LEU A 153 -18.67 43.49 1.59
C LEU A 153 -19.39 42.41 2.41
N GLN A 154 -20.62 42.67 2.87
CA GLN A 154 -21.40 41.68 3.59
C GLN A 154 -21.76 40.47 2.71
N GLN A 155 -22.13 40.72 1.45
CA GLN A 155 -22.42 39.65 0.50
C GLN A 155 -21.19 38.80 0.20
N ARG A 156 -20.03 39.45 -0.03
CA ARG A 156 -18.75 38.77 -0.24
C ARG A 156 -18.37 37.92 0.96
N LYS A 157 -18.50 38.46 2.17
CA LYS A 157 -18.23 37.72 3.41
C LYS A 157 -19.10 36.47 3.54
N HIS A 158 -20.38 36.57 3.22
CA HIS A 158 -21.29 35.42 3.27
C HIS A 158 -20.92 34.35 2.23
N GLN A 159 -20.55 34.76 1.02
CA GLN A 159 -20.09 33.85 -0.04
C GLN A 159 -18.80 33.13 0.38
N GLU A 160 -17.82 33.86 0.89
CA GLU A 160 -16.55 33.28 1.36
C GLU A 160 -16.76 32.29 2.52
N GLU A 161 -17.65 32.60 3.46
CA GLU A 161 -18.00 31.68 4.55
C GLU A 161 -18.67 30.41 4.02
N GLN A 162 -19.56 30.52 3.04
CA GLN A 162 -20.20 29.36 2.41
C GLN A 162 -19.18 28.51 1.63
N GLU A 163 -18.31 29.13 0.83
CA GLU A 163 -17.26 28.43 0.09
C GLU A 163 -16.28 27.73 1.05
N ALA A 164 -15.94 28.36 2.17
CA ALA A 164 -15.11 27.75 3.21
C ALA A 164 -15.78 26.51 3.84
N GLN A 165 -17.09 26.55 4.09
CA GLN A 165 -17.86 25.41 4.62
C GLN A 165 -17.94 24.25 3.61
N ASP A 166 -18.14 24.56 2.32
CA ASP A 166 -18.15 23.56 1.25
C ASP A 166 -16.78 22.89 1.09
N LEU A 167 -15.71 23.68 1.15
CA LEU A 167 -14.33 23.19 1.13
C LEU A 167 -14.04 22.29 2.34
N GLU A 168 -14.46 22.70 3.54
CA GLU A 168 -14.30 21.88 4.75
C GLU A 168 -15.01 20.53 4.62
N SER A 169 -16.24 20.53 4.09
CA SER A 169 -17.01 19.30 3.86
C SER A 169 -16.31 18.37 2.86
N MET A 170 -15.74 18.92 1.78
CA MET A 170 -14.95 18.14 0.83
C MET A 170 -13.67 17.58 1.44
N VAL A 171 -12.96 18.37 2.25
CA VAL A 171 -11.74 17.92 2.95
C VAL A 171 -12.08 16.78 3.91
N GLN A 172 -13.13 16.92 4.73
CA GLN A 172 -13.57 15.86 5.65
C GLN A 172 -13.90 14.56 4.90
N SER A 173 -14.57 14.65 3.74
CA SER A 173 -14.87 13.47 2.92
C SER A 173 -13.60 12.78 2.37
N VAL A 174 -12.63 13.57 1.90
CA VAL A 174 -11.34 13.07 1.41
C VAL A 174 -10.55 12.43 2.56
N GLU A 175 -10.54 13.04 3.74
CA GLU A 175 -9.88 12.50 4.94
C GLU A 175 -10.47 11.14 5.33
N GLN A 176 -11.80 11.01 5.38
CA GLN A 176 -12.49 9.75 5.66
C GLN A 176 -12.13 8.68 4.62
N ASN A 177 -12.12 9.04 3.33
CA ASN A 177 -11.75 8.11 2.26
C ASN A 177 -10.30 7.64 2.41
N LEU A 178 -9.39 8.55 2.73
CA LEU A 178 -7.99 8.23 2.95
C LEU A 178 -7.80 7.32 4.17
N GLN A 179 -8.52 7.55 5.26
CA GLN A 179 -8.51 6.66 6.43
C GLN A 179 -9.02 5.26 6.06
N LEU A 180 -10.11 5.16 5.30
CA LEU A 180 -10.63 3.88 4.82
C LEU A 180 -9.62 3.18 3.91
N MET A 181 -8.94 3.92 3.02
CA MET A 181 -7.88 3.39 2.16
C MET A 181 -6.71 2.85 2.99
N LYS A 182 -6.27 3.57 4.04
CA LYS A 182 -5.24 3.10 4.97
C LYS A 182 -5.66 1.81 5.67
N ARG A 183 -6.87 1.73 6.20
CA ARG A 183 -7.39 0.50 6.84
C ARG A 183 -7.43 -0.68 5.85
N ARG A 184 -7.92 -0.45 4.63
CA ARG A 184 -7.95 -1.47 3.56
C ARG A 184 -6.54 -1.93 3.17
N ALA A 185 -5.59 -1.01 3.06
CA ALA A 185 -4.19 -1.32 2.77
C ALA A 185 -3.58 -2.20 3.85
N VAL A 186 -3.72 -1.83 5.13
CA VAL A 186 -3.20 -2.62 6.27
C VAL A 186 -3.82 -4.02 6.30
N LYS A 187 -5.13 -4.15 6.06
CA LYS A 187 -5.80 -5.47 6.00
C LYS A 187 -5.28 -6.32 4.85
N ALA A 188 -5.03 -5.71 3.69
CA ALA A 188 -4.42 -6.40 2.55
C ALA A 188 -2.98 -6.82 2.85
N GLU A 189 -2.16 -5.95 3.45
CA GLU A 189 -0.78 -6.25 3.87
C GLU A 189 -0.70 -7.41 4.86
N SER A 190 -1.60 -7.43 5.85
CA SER A 190 -1.71 -8.55 6.81
C SER A 190 -2.07 -9.85 6.11
N SER A 191 -3.02 -9.80 5.17
CA SER A 191 -3.42 -10.97 4.37
C SER A 191 -2.27 -11.50 3.52
N VAL A 192 -1.52 -10.61 2.85
CA VAL A 192 -0.33 -10.97 2.07
C VAL A 192 0.76 -11.57 2.95
N SER A 193 0.98 -11.02 4.15
CA SER A 193 1.97 -11.54 5.09
C SER A 193 1.63 -12.96 5.55
N ARG A 194 0.34 -13.23 5.83
CA ARG A 194 -0.15 -14.57 6.17
C ARG A 194 0.02 -15.57 5.02
N LEU A 195 -0.38 -15.18 3.81
CA LEU A 195 -0.23 -16.03 2.62
C LEU A 195 1.23 -16.32 2.29
N LYS A 196 2.14 -15.35 2.50
CA LYS A 196 3.58 -15.58 2.35
C LYS A 196 4.10 -16.60 3.34
N ALA A 197 3.68 -16.53 4.60
CA ALA A 197 4.06 -17.51 5.63
C ALA A 197 3.55 -18.92 5.27
N GLU A 198 2.29 -19.04 4.83
CA GLU A 198 1.70 -20.32 4.39
C GLU A 198 2.42 -20.90 3.17
N LEU A 199 2.75 -20.06 2.17
CA LEU A 199 3.54 -20.49 1.01
C LEU A 199 4.92 -21.01 1.41
N GLN A 200 5.60 -20.34 2.34
CA GLN A 200 6.90 -20.80 2.84
C GLN A 200 6.78 -22.14 3.58
N GLN A 201 5.75 -22.29 4.42
CA GLN A 201 5.48 -23.54 5.12
C GLN A 201 5.20 -24.70 4.15
N LEU A 202 4.32 -24.49 3.18
CA LEU A 202 4.00 -25.49 2.16
C LEU A 202 5.22 -25.85 1.30
N GLN A 203 6.07 -24.87 0.97
CA GLN A 203 7.31 -25.13 0.23
C GLN A 203 8.25 -26.06 1.03
N VAL A 204 8.42 -25.82 2.33
CA VAL A 204 9.23 -26.68 3.22
C VAL A 204 8.63 -28.09 3.30
N GLU A 205 7.31 -28.22 3.39
CA GLU A 205 6.63 -29.51 3.42
C GLU A 205 6.84 -30.30 2.11
N VAL A 206 6.69 -29.64 0.96
CA VAL A 206 6.94 -30.25 -0.35
C VAL A 206 8.38 -30.74 -0.47
N ASP A 207 9.36 -29.95 -0.03
CA ASP A 207 10.77 -30.33 -0.11
C ASP A 207 11.08 -31.50 0.86
N THR A 208 10.46 -31.51 2.03
CA THR A 208 10.56 -32.61 2.99
C THR A 208 10.00 -33.90 2.40
N LEU A 209 8.77 -33.89 1.89
CA LEU A 209 8.12 -35.04 1.28
C LEU A 209 8.87 -35.54 0.03
N ARG A 210 9.41 -34.63 -0.78
CA ARG A 210 10.27 -35.00 -1.93
C ARG A 210 11.52 -35.73 -1.48
N SER A 211 12.21 -35.20 -0.47
CA SER A 211 13.43 -35.83 0.06
C SER A 211 13.13 -37.21 0.66
N GLU A 212 12.02 -37.37 1.37
CA GLU A 212 11.59 -38.64 1.94
C GLU A 212 11.20 -39.64 0.85
N ASN A 213 10.46 -39.22 -0.17
CA ASN A 213 10.08 -40.07 -1.29
C ASN A 213 11.32 -40.62 -2.02
N ASN A 214 12.33 -39.77 -2.24
CA ASN A 214 13.60 -40.18 -2.84
C ASN A 214 14.34 -41.19 -1.95
N ARG A 215 14.36 -40.95 -0.63
CA ARG A 215 14.97 -41.87 0.35
C ARG A 215 14.26 -43.23 0.36
N LEU A 216 12.93 -43.25 0.34
CA LEU A 216 12.13 -44.48 0.30
C LEU A 216 12.37 -45.26 -1.00
N LYS A 217 12.39 -44.58 -2.15
CA LYS A 217 12.71 -45.22 -3.44
C LYS A 217 14.11 -45.84 -3.46
N ALA A 218 15.09 -45.15 -2.89
CA ALA A 218 16.45 -45.69 -2.79
C ALA A 218 16.49 -46.94 -1.89
N ALA A 219 15.83 -46.90 -0.73
CA ALA A 219 15.73 -48.04 0.17
C ALA A 219 14.98 -49.23 -0.46
N GLU A 220 13.87 -48.98 -1.15
CA GLU A 220 13.13 -50.01 -1.88
C GLU A 220 13.99 -50.65 -2.97
N SER A 221 14.71 -49.84 -3.75
CA SER A 221 15.63 -50.34 -4.78
C SER A 221 16.73 -51.24 -4.19
N GLU A 222 17.25 -50.90 -3.01
CA GLU A 222 18.26 -51.72 -2.32
C GLU A 222 17.68 -53.08 -1.90
N VAL A 223 16.47 -53.10 -1.35
CA VAL A 223 15.77 -54.34 -0.97
C VAL A 223 15.50 -55.20 -2.21
N VAL A 224 15.05 -54.61 -3.32
CA VAL A 224 14.81 -55.35 -4.57
C VAL A 224 16.12 -55.92 -5.13
N MET A 225 17.22 -55.16 -5.09
CA MET A 225 18.53 -55.63 -5.56
C MET A 225 19.07 -56.79 -4.72
N THR A 226 18.95 -56.70 -3.39
CA THR A 226 19.36 -57.80 -2.49
C THR A 226 18.49 -59.04 -2.67
N MET A 227 17.17 -58.88 -2.81
CA MET A 227 16.25 -59.99 -3.09
C MET A 227 16.57 -60.66 -4.44
N ARG A 228 16.85 -59.88 -5.48
CA ARG A 228 17.26 -60.41 -6.80
C ARG A 228 18.57 -61.19 -6.70
N GLN A 229 19.55 -60.66 -5.97
CA GLN A 229 20.83 -61.36 -5.75
C GLN A 229 20.62 -62.68 -5.01
N ASN A 230 19.81 -62.69 -3.95
CA ASN A 230 19.50 -63.91 -3.19
C ASN A 230 18.78 -64.95 -4.05
N ALA A 231 17.81 -64.53 -4.87
CA ALA A 231 17.12 -65.42 -5.80
C ALA A 231 18.08 -66.02 -6.84
N GLN A 232 19.02 -65.22 -7.35
CA GLN A 232 20.04 -65.69 -8.30
C GLN A 232 20.99 -66.72 -7.66
N VAL A 233 21.48 -66.44 -6.45
CA VAL A 233 22.31 -67.38 -5.70
C VAL A 233 21.57 -68.69 -5.43
N ALA A 234 20.31 -68.64 -5.01
CA ALA A 234 19.49 -69.84 -4.79
C ALA A 234 19.30 -70.65 -6.09
N ALA A 235 19.07 -69.99 -7.22
CA ALA A 235 18.96 -70.65 -8.52
C ALA A 235 20.26 -71.35 -8.93
N GLU A 236 21.42 -70.72 -8.70
CA GLU A 236 22.72 -71.33 -8.94
C GLU A 236 22.97 -72.57 -8.06
N TYR A 237 22.60 -72.51 -6.77
CA TYR A 237 22.68 -73.67 -5.87
C TYR A 237 21.81 -74.84 -6.36
N LEU A 238 20.58 -74.55 -6.78
CA LEU A 238 19.69 -75.57 -7.33
C LEU A 238 20.24 -76.14 -8.64
N SER A 239 20.76 -75.31 -9.54
CA SER A 239 21.37 -75.76 -10.79
C SER A 239 22.59 -76.68 -10.56
N LYS A 240 23.45 -76.35 -9.59
CA LYS A 240 24.56 -77.21 -9.18
C LYS A 240 24.07 -78.54 -8.60
N SER A 241 23.07 -78.50 -7.72
CA SER A 241 22.46 -79.69 -7.14
C SER A 241 21.85 -80.62 -8.21
N VAL A 242 21.10 -80.05 -9.17
CA VAL A 242 20.56 -80.79 -10.32
C VAL A 242 21.68 -81.39 -11.17
N SER A 243 22.76 -80.65 -11.42
CA SER A 243 23.91 -81.15 -12.18
C SER A 243 24.64 -82.30 -11.47
N HIS A 244 24.77 -82.23 -10.14
CA HIS A 244 25.31 -83.33 -9.33
C HIS A 244 24.40 -84.55 -9.36
N ALA A 245 23.08 -84.37 -9.20
CA ALA A 245 22.11 -85.45 -9.29
C ALA A 245 22.13 -86.12 -10.68
N HIS A 246 22.18 -85.34 -11.77
CA HIS A 246 22.33 -85.85 -13.13
C HIS A 246 23.62 -86.64 -13.35
N SER A 247 24.72 -86.23 -12.71
CA SER A 247 26.00 -86.94 -12.80
C SER A 247 25.95 -88.27 -12.03
N SER A 248 25.35 -88.27 -10.83
CA SER A 248 25.16 -89.47 -10.03
C SER A 248 24.21 -90.48 -10.70
N ILE A 249 23.11 -90.02 -11.29
CA ILE A 249 22.19 -90.89 -12.05
C ILE A 249 22.90 -91.52 -13.25
N ARG A 250 23.70 -90.74 -14.00
CA ARG A 250 24.47 -91.28 -15.13
C ARG A 250 25.46 -92.35 -14.68
N GLN A 251 26.18 -92.11 -13.59
CA GLN A 251 27.10 -93.10 -13.03
C GLN A 251 26.38 -94.40 -12.64
N LEU A 252 25.23 -94.31 -11.95
CA LEU A 252 24.43 -95.48 -11.59
C LEU A 252 23.95 -96.27 -12.82
N LEU A 253 23.61 -95.59 -13.91
CA LEU A 253 23.25 -96.25 -15.17
C LEU A 253 24.44 -96.99 -15.80
N GLU A 254 25.62 -96.37 -15.83
CA GLU A 254 26.85 -97.02 -16.30
C GLU A 254 27.20 -98.24 -15.44
N GLU A 255 27.13 -98.13 -14.11
CA GLU A 255 27.34 -99.26 -13.19
C GLU A 255 26.31 -100.37 -13.43
N ALA A 256 25.04 -100.03 -13.63
CA ALA A 256 23.99 -101.01 -13.97
C ALA A 256 24.26 -101.73 -15.30
N GLU A 257 24.80 -101.02 -16.31
CA GLU A 257 25.24 -101.63 -17.57
C GLU A 257 26.41 -102.59 -17.37
N THR A 258 27.39 -102.25 -16.51
CA THR A 258 28.49 -103.17 -16.17
C THR A 258 27.97 -104.43 -15.47
N LEU A 259 27.04 -104.30 -14.52
CA LEU A 259 26.41 -105.44 -13.84
C LEU A 259 25.62 -106.31 -14.82
N ARG A 260 24.94 -105.71 -15.80
CA ARG A 260 24.27 -106.45 -16.87
C ARG A 260 25.26 -107.25 -17.71
N LEU A 261 26.42 -106.68 -18.05
CA LEU A 261 27.49 -107.39 -18.77
C LEU A 261 28.04 -108.56 -17.95
N VAL A 262 28.28 -108.36 -16.65
CA VAL A 262 28.71 -109.43 -15.73
C VAL A 262 27.67 -110.54 -15.66
N SER A 263 26.38 -110.20 -15.55
CA SER A 263 25.28 -111.17 -15.58
C SER A 263 25.28 -111.98 -16.89
N GLN A 264 25.44 -111.32 -18.04
CA GLN A 264 25.55 -111.99 -19.35
C GLN A 264 26.77 -112.92 -19.44
N LEU A 265 27.92 -112.50 -18.91
CA LEU A 265 29.13 -113.32 -18.81
C LEU A 265 28.89 -114.56 -17.94
N LEU A 266 28.33 -114.39 -16.75
CA LEU A 266 27.98 -115.51 -15.86
C LEU A 266 27.00 -116.47 -16.53
N GLN A 267 25.99 -115.95 -17.24
CA GLN A 267 25.02 -116.76 -17.98
C GLN A 267 25.66 -117.48 -19.18
N SER A 268 26.69 -116.89 -19.80
CA SER A 268 27.48 -117.57 -20.85
C SER A 268 28.35 -118.70 -20.29
N ILE A 269 28.92 -118.52 -19.09
CA ILE A 269 29.68 -119.57 -18.38
C ILE A 269 28.75 -120.73 -18.02
N ASP A 270 27.56 -120.44 -17.50
CA ASP A 270 26.54 -121.45 -17.19
C ASP A 270 26.17 -122.28 -18.42
N LYS A 271 25.97 -121.64 -19.59
CA LYS A 271 25.72 -122.33 -20.87
C LYS A 271 26.86 -123.22 -21.35
N ILE A 272 28.12 -122.83 -21.11
CA ILE A 272 29.30 -123.66 -21.45
C ILE A 272 29.39 -124.83 -20.46
N SER A 273 29.05 -124.61 -19.19
CA SER A 273 29.03 -125.64 -18.16
C SER A 273 27.87 -126.64 -18.31
N SER A 274 26.77 -126.26 -18.97
CA SER A 274 25.59 -127.10 -19.19
C SER A 274 25.67 -127.98 -20.45
N VAL A 275 26.78 -127.97 -21.18
CA VAL A 275 27.03 -128.95 -22.25
C VAL A 275 27.23 -130.31 -21.57
N GLN A 276 26.16 -131.12 -21.50
CA GLN A 276 26.27 -132.53 -21.13
C GLN A 276 27.19 -133.26 -22.14
N PRO A 277 28.01 -134.22 -21.69
CA PRO A 277 28.67 -135.13 -22.61
C PRO A 277 27.60 -136.00 -23.27
N ASP A 278 27.32 -135.75 -24.54
CA ASP A 278 26.49 -136.62 -25.36
C ASP A 278 27.21 -137.96 -25.51
N GLY A 279 26.67 -139.00 -24.86
CA GLY A 279 27.09 -140.39 -25.03
C GLY A 279 27.18 -141.22 -23.75
N ALA A 280 26.06 -141.77 -23.26
CA ALA A 280 26.06 -143.08 -22.59
C ALA A 280 24.67 -143.75 -22.63
N VAL A 281 24.71 -145.01 -23.04
CA VAL A 281 23.62 -145.92 -23.42
C VAL A 281 23.11 -146.70 -22.19
N ALA A 282 21.84 -147.12 -22.28
CA ALA A 282 21.09 -148.16 -21.55
C ALA A 282 21.77 -149.00 -20.45
N MET A 283 21.03 -149.30 -19.37
CA MET A 283 20.66 -150.67 -19.01
C MET A 283 19.59 -150.75 -17.89
N GLU A 284 18.57 -151.54 -18.21
CA GLU A 284 17.58 -152.22 -17.39
C GLU A 284 18.21 -153.03 -16.23
N THR A 285 17.59 -153.02 -15.04
CA THR A 285 17.28 -154.24 -14.28
C THR A 285 16.25 -153.99 -13.18
N VAL A 286 15.27 -154.90 -13.19
CA VAL A 286 14.19 -155.20 -12.25
C VAL A 286 14.73 -155.71 -10.91
N GLU A 287 14.12 -155.34 -9.77
CA GLU A 287 13.87 -156.30 -8.68
C GLU A 287 12.73 -155.87 -7.75
N SER A 288 12.13 -156.88 -7.13
CA SER A 288 10.75 -157.00 -6.63
C SER A 288 10.58 -156.69 -5.13
N ALA A 289 9.30 -156.53 -4.76
CA ALA A 289 8.63 -156.20 -3.49
C ALA A 289 9.03 -157.05 -2.24
N PRO A 290 8.51 -156.81 -1.01
CA PRO A 290 7.10 -156.56 -0.65
C PRO A 290 6.79 -155.21 0.01
#